data_AF-A0A4R9K8J2-F1
#
_entry.id   AF-A0A4R9K8J2-F1
#
_cell.length_a   1.000
_cell.length_b   1.000
_cell.length_c   1.000
_cell.angle_alpha   90.00
_cell.angle_beta   90.00
_cell.angle_gamma   90.00
#
_symmetry.space_group_name_H-M   'P 1'
#
loop_
_entity.id
_entity.type
_entity.pdbx_description
1 polymer ?
#
loop_
_entity_poly.entity_id
_entity_poly.type
_entity_poly.pdbx_seq_one_letter_code
_entity_poly.pdbx_strand_id
1 'polypeptide(L)'
;MFDTLEKIAEHDVGKEIYLTGQIVYDPQAGEGRHIILGKDDKIEYYRIKYESLDAKEGTDFFCAERIRFDLERKFQATSAKLKTNPLDLKARQESEKNLESYLRFSNGVKGKSQIIRNFLFFSLAKYLKGDQGLPISPCGLTQKIAESISIATTGLTDADSKLSWASQIQFLTAYELGFTLAGYCR
;
A
#
# COMPACT_ATOMS: atom_id res chain seq x y z
N MET A 1 -8.28 0.72 -21.79
CA MET A 1 -6.87 0.32 -21.58
C MET A 1 -5.99 0.94 -22.66
N PHE A 2 -6.41 0.92 -23.94
CA PHE A 2 -5.80 1.73 -25.00
C PHE A 2 -5.99 3.25 -24.80
N ASP A 3 -7.18 3.72 -24.40
CA ASP A 3 -7.43 5.17 -24.19
C ASP A 3 -6.50 5.87 -23.18
N THR A 4 -5.99 5.15 -22.19
CA THR A 4 -5.07 5.72 -21.18
C THR A 4 -3.66 5.79 -21.74
N LEU A 5 -3.26 4.82 -22.57
CA LEU A 5 -1.98 4.82 -23.29
C LEU A 5 -1.97 5.81 -24.45
N GLU A 6 -3.09 6.01 -25.17
CA GLU A 6 -3.26 7.04 -26.19
C GLU A 6 -3.20 8.45 -25.58
N LYS A 7 -3.87 8.69 -24.45
CA LYS A 7 -3.75 9.97 -23.73
C LYS A 7 -2.35 10.27 -23.22
N ILE A 8 -1.52 9.24 -22.99
CA ILE A 8 -0.10 9.38 -22.64
C ILE A 8 0.75 9.64 -23.90
N ALA A 9 0.40 9.06 -25.05
CA ALA A 9 1.09 9.28 -26.31
C ALA A 9 0.78 10.65 -26.96
N GLU A 10 -0.40 11.21 -26.70
CA GLU A 10 -0.79 12.56 -27.16
C GLU A 10 -0.15 13.69 -26.35
N HIS A 11 0.36 13.41 -25.14
CA HIS A 11 1.14 14.36 -24.36
C HIS A 11 2.63 14.30 -24.74
N ASP A 12 2.98 15.03 -25.80
CA ASP A 12 4.33 15.48 -26.17
C ASP A 12 5.39 14.38 -26.36
N VAL A 13 5.46 13.88 -27.60
CA VAL A 13 6.70 13.35 -28.19
C VAL A 13 7.77 14.45 -28.15
N GLY A 14 8.54 14.53 -27.06
CA GLY A 14 9.69 15.44 -26.96
C GLY A 14 9.97 16.13 -25.61
N LYS A 15 9.27 15.83 -24.50
CA LYS A 15 9.64 16.35 -23.18
C LYS A 15 9.77 15.24 -22.15
N GLU A 16 10.98 15.09 -21.60
CA GLU A 16 11.40 14.14 -20.55
C GLU A 16 10.77 14.46 -19.18
N ILE A 17 9.49 14.82 -19.14
CA ILE A 17 8.80 15.29 -17.95
C ILE A 17 7.50 14.50 -17.81
N TYR A 18 7.52 13.51 -16.91
CA TYR A 18 6.33 12.75 -16.57
C TYR A 18 5.55 13.44 -15.47
N LEU A 19 4.28 13.74 -15.72
CA LEU A 19 3.37 14.34 -14.77
C LEU A 19 2.76 13.26 -13.86
N THR A 20 3.44 12.95 -12.75
CA THR A 20 2.86 12.05 -11.75
C THR A 20 1.90 12.83 -10.88
N GLY A 21 0.62 12.47 -10.89
CA GLY A 21 -0.27 12.88 -9.80
C GLY A 21 0.33 12.38 -8.50
N GLN A 22 0.85 13.28 -7.67
CA GLN A 22 1.48 12.91 -6.42
C GLN A 22 0.51 12.14 -5.56
N ILE A 23 1.08 11.12 -4.96
CA ILE A 23 0.62 10.51 -3.73
C ILE A 23 0.89 11.54 -2.60
N VAL A 24 -0.04 12.47 -2.35
CA VAL A 24 0.13 13.51 -1.31
C VAL A 24 -0.45 13.02 0.02
N TYR A 25 0.39 12.96 1.05
CA TYR A 25 0.00 12.68 2.44
C TYR A 25 -1.17 13.56 2.89
N ASP A 26 -2.28 12.93 3.27
CA ASP A 26 -3.46 13.59 3.85
C ASP A 26 -3.57 13.16 5.32
N PRO A 27 -3.26 14.07 6.26
CA PRO A 27 -3.38 13.80 7.69
C PRO A 27 -4.83 13.63 8.15
N GLN A 28 -5.79 14.28 7.47
CA GLN A 28 -7.20 14.28 7.85
C GLN A 28 -7.96 13.07 7.31
N ALA A 29 -7.58 12.59 6.13
CA ALA A 29 -8.15 11.35 5.59
C ALA A 29 -7.88 10.17 6.54
N GLY A 30 -6.76 10.21 7.28
CA GLY A 30 -6.27 9.10 8.08
C GLY A 30 -5.91 7.94 7.16
N GLU A 31 -4.71 7.39 7.32
CA GLU A 31 -4.08 6.57 6.28
C GLU A 31 -3.53 7.45 5.14
N GLY A 32 -2.35 7.10 4.66
CA GLY A 32 -1.74 7.43 3.36
C GLY A 32 -2.56 6.86 2.20
N ARG A 33 -3.84 7.23 2.24
CA ARG A 33 -4.86 7.12 1.24
C ARG A 33 -4.48 8.10 0.14
N HIS A 34 -3.61 7.62 -0.72
CA HIS A 34 -3.21 8.35 -1.92
C HIS A 34 -3.78 7.73 -3.17
N ILE A 35 -4.13 6.45 -3.05
CA ILE A 35 -4.71 5.62 -4.07
C ILE A 35 -5.91 4.92 -3.44
N ILE A 36 -7.05 5.01 -4.10
CA ILE A 36 -8.21 4.14 -3.86
C ILE A 36 -8.50 3.34 -5.10
N LEU A 37 -9.00 2.13 -4.86
CA LEU A 37 -9.71 1.38 -5.87
C LEU A 37 -11.12 1.96 -5.94
N GLY A 38 -11.41 2.67 -7.02
CA GLY A 38 -12.75 3.15 -7.34
C GLY A 38 -13.72 1.98 -7.55
N LYS A 39 -15.01 2.29 -7.69
CA LYS A 39 -16.07 1.27 -7.91
C LYS A 39 -15.86 0.42 -9.17
N ASP A 40 -15.06 0.93 -10.12
CA ASP A 40 -14.77 0.30 -11.40
C ASP A 40 -13.39 -0.38 -11.45
N ASP A 41 -12.78 -0.71 -10.31
CA ASP A 41 -11.40 -1.25 -10.22
C ASP A 41 -10.34 -0.30 -10.84
N LYS A 42 -10.65 1.00 -10.96
CA LYS A 42 -9.71 2.03 -11.41
C LYS A 42 -8.96 2.63 -10.23
N ILE A 43 -7.70 2.97 -10.45
CA ILE A 43 -6.89 3.74 -9.51
C ILE A 43 -7.42 5.17 -9.52
N GLU A 44 -7.86 5.64 -8.36
CA GLU A 44 -8.24 7.02 -8.11
C GLU A 44 -7.30 7.62 -7.07
N TYR A 45 -6.93 8.88 -7.27
CA TYR A 45 -6.02 9.60 -6.39
C TYR A 45 -6.79 10.57 -5.51
N TYR A 46 -6.57 10.54 -4.19
CA TYR A 46 -7.25 11.45 -3.25
C TYR A 46 -6.87 12.92 -3.46
N ARG A 47 -5.62 13.18 -3.85
CA ARG A 47 -5.13 14.51 -4.20
C ARG A 47 -4.13 14.37 -5.32
N ILE A 48 -4.27 15.20 -6.36
CA ILE A 48 -3.34 15.23 -7.49
C ILE A 48 -2.41 16.43 -7.27
N LYS A 49 -1.09 16.20 -7.17
CA LYS A 49 -0.10 17.28 -7.32
C LYS A 49 0.94 16.84 -8.34
N TYR A 50 1.13 17.58 -9.42
CA TYR A 50 2.02 17.15 -10.49
C TYR A 50 3.49 17.30 -10.08
N GLU A 51 4.31 16.27 -10.26
CA GLU A 51 5.77 16.38 -10.31
C GLU A 51 6.28 16.04 -11.69
N SER A 52 7.50 16.48 -11.97
CA SER A 52 8.25 16.14 -13.16
C SER A 52 9.26 15.07 -12.79
N LEU A 53 9.07 13.84 -13.26
CA LEU A 53 10.05 12.77 -13.11
C LEU A 53 10.89 12.62 -14.38
N ASP A 54 12.13 12.21 -14.21
CA ASP A 54 12.95 11.74 -15.33
C ASP A 54 12.44 10.38 -15.85
N ALA A 55 12.95 9.93 -17.00
CA ALA A 55 12.48 8.70 -17.64
C ALA A 55 12.67 7.44 -16.80
N LYS A 56 13.75 7.36 -16.01
CA LYS A 56 14.04 6.19 -15.18
C LYS A 56 13.10 6.17 -13.97
N GLU A 57 12.97 7.30 -13.30
CA GLU A 57 12.11 7.45 -12.14
C GLU A 57 10.63 7.31 -12.50
N GLY A 58 10.22 7.84 -13.66
CA GLY A 58 8.89 7.62 -14.22
C GLY A 58 8.59 6.14 -14.47
N THR A 59 9.54 5.39 -15.04
CA THR A 59 9.39 3.93 -15.23
C THR A 59 9.25 3.21 -13.89
N ASP A 60 10.12 3.51 -12.92
CA ASP A 60 10.06 2.92 -11.59
C ASP A 60 8.73 3.23 -10.89
N PHE A 61 8.19 4.45 -11.06
CA PHE A 61 6.89 4.86 -10.54
C PHE A 61 5.75 3.99 -11.08
N PHE A 62 5.64 3.83 -12.41
CA PHE A 62 4.57 3.02 -13.00
C PHE A 62 4.69 1.54 -12.65
N CYS A 63 5.91 1.01 -12.58
CA CYS A 63 6.12 -0.35 -12.10
C CYS A 63 5.64 -0.51 -10.65
N ALA A 64 5.98 0.44 -9.77
CA ALA A 64 5.56 0.41 -8.38
C ALA A 64 4.03 0.56 -8.23
N GLU A 65 3.41 1.44 -9.00
CA GLU A 65 1.95 1.61 -9.06
C GLU A 65 1.26 0.29 -9.44
N ARG A 66 1.71 -0.34 -10.53
CA ARG A 66 1.14 -1.59 -11.03
C ARG A 66 1.27 -2.72 -10.02
N ILE A 67 2.45 -2.89 -9.42
CA ILE A 67 2.70 -3.93 -8.41
C ILE A 67 1.84 -3.68 -7.18
N ARG A 68 1.77 -2.42 -6.72
CA ARG A 68 0.97 -2.03 -5.55
C ARG A 68 -0.51 -2.34 -5.78
N PHE A 69 -1.04 -2.01 -6.96
CA PHE A 69 -2.41 -2.30 -7.36
C PHE A 69 -2.71 -3.80 -7.34
N ASP A 70 -1.84 -4.62 -7.95
CA ASP A 70 -2.04 -6.07 -7.99
C ASP A 70 -1.97 -6.70 -6.60
N LEU A 71 -1.07 -6.22 -5.73
CA LEU A 71 -1.03 -6.63 -4.32
C LEU A 71 -2.34 -6.26 -3.61
N GLU A 72 -2.83 -5.03 -3.79
CA GLU A 72 -4.05 -4.57 -3.13
C GLU A 72 -5.27 -5.42 -3.47
N ARG A 73 -5.43 -5.78 -4.75
CA ARG A 73 -6.50 -6.69 -5.20
C ARG A 73 -6.39 -8.07 -4.57
N LYS A 74 -5.18 -8.62 -4.49
CA LYS A 74 -4.95 -9.93 -3.85
C LYS A 74 -5.32 -9.90 -2.37
N PHE A 75 -4.86 -8.88 -1.63
CA PHE A 75 -5.22 -8.72 -0.22
C PHE A 75 -6.73 -8.53 -0.02
N GLN A 76 -7.39 -7.74 -0.88
CA GLN A 76 -8.84 -7.55 -0.82
C GLN A 76 -9.60 -8.85 -1.08
N ALA A 77 -9.24 -9.60 -2.12
CA ALA A 77 -9.88 -10.86 -2.45
C ALA A 77 -9.70 -11.89 -1.33
N THR A 78 -8.49 -12.03 -0.78
CA THR A 78 -8.22 -12.95 0.32
C THR A 78 -8.92 -12.50 1.62
N SER A 79 -8.92 -11.20 1.93
CA SER A 79 -9.61 -10.66 3.10
C SER A 79 -11.12 -10.92 3.03
N ALA A 80 -11.74 -10.77 1.86
CA ALA A 80 -13.16 -11.08 1.66
C ALA A 80 -13.49 -12.53 2.01
N LYS A 81 -12.66 -13.50 1.60
CA LYS A 81 -12.81 -14.92 1.98
C LYS A 81 -12.70 -15.11 3.49
N LEU A 82 -11.69 -14.49 4.12
CA LEU A 82 -11.43 -14.58 5.55
C LEU A 82 -12.49 -13.89 6.41
N LYS A 83 -13.18 -12.86 5.91
CA LYS A 83 -14.33 -12.27 6.59
C LYS A 83 -15.51 -13.24 6.66
N THR A 84 -15.74 -14.03 5.61
CA THR A 84 -16.77 -15.07 5.59
C THR A 84 -16.38 -16.27 6.45
N ASN A 85 -15.14 -16.75 6.33
CA ASN A 85 -14.60 -17.85 7.12
C ASN A 85 -13.17 -17.55 7.60
N PRO A 86 -13.00 -17.01 8.81
CA PRO A 86 -11.68 -16.65 9.34
C PRO A 86 -10.76 -17.85 9.55
N LEU A 87 -11.27 -19.09 9.58
CA LEU A 87 -10.49 -20.31 9.81
C LEU A 87 -10.15 -21.05 8.50
N ASP A 88 -10.49 -20.49 7.34
CA ASP A 88 -10.11 -21.07 6.05
C ASP A 88 -8.58 -21.12 5.90
N LEU A 89 -8.02 -22.33 6.01
CA LEU A 89 -6.59 -22.58 5.91
C LEU A 89 -6.01 -22.15 4.56
N LYS A 90 -6.76 -22.33 3.47
CA LYS A 90 -6.31 -21.95 2.12
C LYS A 90 -6.25 -20.44 1.99
N ALA A 91 -7.29 -19.74 2.46
CA ALA A 91 -7.29 -18.28 2.45
C ALA A 91 -6.21 -17.69 3.39
N ARG A 92 -5.90 -18.34 4.52
CA ARG A 92 -4.78 -17.96 5.38
C ARG A 92 -3.43 -18.12 4.68
N GLN A 93 -3.19 -19.24 4.00
CA GLN A 93 -1.97 -19.44 3.20
C GLN A 93 -1.86 -18.44 2.03
N GLU A 94 -2.97 -18.09 1.38
CA GLU A 94 -2.99 -17.02 0.37
C GLU A 94 -2.59 -15.67 0.99
N SER A 95 -3.06 -15.38 2.20
CA SER A 95 -2.73 -14.15 2.93
C SER A 95 -1.23 -14.06 3.24
N GLU A 96 -0.63 -15.17 3.67
CA GLU A 96 0.81 -15.25 3.89
C GLU A 96 1.63 -15.04 2.60
N LYS A 97 1.21 -15.66 1.48
CA LYS A 97 1.85 -15.44 0.17
C LYS A 97 1.73 -14.00 -0.32
N ASN A 98 0.59 -13.35 -0.05
CA ASN A 98 0.40 -11.94 -0.35
C ASN A 98 1.37 -11.07 0.47
N LEU A 99 1.57 -11.41 1.76
CA LEU A 99 2.56 -10.75 2.62
C LEU A 99 3.99 -10.95 2.09
N GLU A 100 4.38 -12.16 1.71
CA GLU A 100 5.69 -12.40 1.10
C GLU A 100 5.91 -11.56 -0.16
N SER A 101 4.88 -11.47 -1.01
CA SER A 101 4.93 -10.65 -2.22
C SER A 101 5.09 -9.17 -1.90
N TYR A 102 4.42 -8.68 -0.85
CA TYR A 102 4.60 -7.32 -0.34
C TYR A 102 6.01 -7.08 0.19
N LEU A 103 6.58 -8.01 0.95
CA LEU A 103 7.96 -7.89 1.46
C LEU A 103 8.99 -7.84 0.33
N ARG A 104 8.79 -8.63 -0.74
CA ARG A 104 9.64 -8.56 -1.94
C ARG A 104 9.52 -7.20 -2.64
N PHE A 105 8.30 -6.68 -2.78
CA PHE A 105 8.07 -5.35 -3.32
C PHE A 105 8.76 -4.26 -2.47
N SER A 106 8.65 -4.36 -1.14
CA SER A 106 9.32 -3.47 -0.20
C SER A 106 10.82 -3.43 -0.38
N ASN A 107 11.45 -4.59 -0.55
CA ASN A 107 12.88 -4.65 -0.84
C ASN A 107 13.22 -4.08 -2.23
N GLY A 108 12.36 -4.31 -3.23
CA GLY A 108 12.57 -3.80 -4.59
C GLY A 108 12.53 -2.28 -4.69
N VAL A 109 11.80 -1.60 -3.81
CA VAL A 109 11.75 -0.13 -3.76
C VAL A 109 12.75 0.49 -2.78
N LYS A 110 13.57 -0.32 -2.10
CA LYS A 110 14.61 0.17 -1.20
C LYS A 110 15.62 1.01 -1.98
N GLY A 111 15.93 2.21 -1.46
CA GLY A 111 16.84 3.15 -2.11
C GLY A 111 16.27 3.90 -3.32
N LYS A 112 14.99 3.67 -3.68
CA LYS A 112 14.27 4.50 -4.64
C LYS A 112 13.88 5.84 -4.01
N SER A 113 13.46 6.79 -4.83
CA SER A 113 12.97 8.08 -4.36
C SER A 113 11.74 7.94 -3.46
N GLN A 114 11.44 9.00 -2.70
CA GLN A 114 10.34 8.98 -1.74
C GLN A 114 9.00 8.73 -2.45
N ILE A 115 8.79 9.31 -3.64
CA ILE A 115 7.54 9.13 -4.39
C ILE A 115 7.26 7.65 -4.72
N ILE A 116 8.30 6.86 -5.02
CA ILE A 116 8.19 5.42 -5.26
C ILE A 116 8.01 4.67 -3.93
N ARG A 117 8.78 5.03 -2.89
CA ARG A 117 8.69 4.37 -1.57
C ARG A 117 7.34 4.59 -0.89
N ASN A 118 6.61 5.66 -1.22
CA ASN A 118 5.27 5.90 -0.71
C ASN A 118 4.26 4.82 -1.12
N PHE A 119 4.52 4.04 -2.19
CA PHE A 119 3.68 2.89 -2.53
C PHE A 119 3.73 1.78 -1.47
N LEU A 120 4.73 1.75 -0.57
CA LEU A 120 4.73 0.83 0.57
C LEU A 120 3.68 1.15 1.62
N PHE A 121 3.05 2.31 1.51
CA PHE A 121 1.91 2.66 2.32
C PHE A 121 0.73 1.76 1.97
N PHE A 122 0.61 0.68 2.73
CA PHE A 122 -0.43 -0.32 2.60
C PHE A 122 -1.44 -0.08 3.70
N SER A 123 -2.65 0.38 3.36
CA SER A 123 -3.75 0.42 4.31
C SER A 123 -4.20 -1.02 4.58
N LEU A 124 -3.46 -1.71 5.45
CA LEU A 124 -3.81 -3.06 5.89
C LEU A 124 -5.05 -3.02 6.77
N ALA A 125 -5.35 -1.89 7.42
CA ALA A 125 -6.48 -1.73 8.33
C ALA A 125 -7.83 -2.27 7.80
N LYS A 126 -8.15 -1.99 6.54
CA LYS A 126 -9.37 -2.48 5.87
C LYS A 126 -9.38 -4.00 5.62
N TYR A 127 -8.21 -4.61 5.58
CA TYR A 127 -7.99 -6.04 5.39
C TYR A 127 -7.79 -6.81 6.68
N LEU A 128 -7.66 -6.10 7.81
CA LEU A 128 -7.42 -6.69 9.13
C LEU A 128 -8.69 -6.76 10.00
N LYS A 129 -9.72 -5.96 9.72
CA LYS A 129 -10.99 -6.04 10.45
C LYS A 129 -11.85 -7.20 9.93
N GLY A 130 -11.92 -8.29 10.69
CA GLY A 130 -12.90 -9.35 10.49
C GLY A 130 -14.23 -9.02 11.15
N ASP A 131 -15.35 -9.35 10.49
CA ASP A 131 -16.71 -9.08 11.00
C ASP A 131 -17.12 -10.07 12.12
N GLN A 132 -16.29 -11.07 12.39
CA GLN A 132 -16.55 -12.17 13.34
C GLN A 132 -15.65 -12.10 14.60
N GLY A 133 -14.92 -11.01 14.81
CA GLY A 133 -14.03 -10.86 15.98
C GLY A 133 -12.76 -11.72 15.96
N LEU A 134 -12.53 -12.51 14.91
CA LEU A 134 -11.32 -13.30 14.70
C LEU A 134 -10.30 -12.54 13.84
N PRO A 135 -8.99 -12.67 14.13
CA PRO A 135 -7.97 -12.01 13.33
C PRO A 135 -7.85 -12.65 11.96
N ILE A 136 -7.76 -11.78 10.95
CA ILE A 136 -7.57 -12.17 9.54
C ILE A 136 -6.15 -11.85 9.02
N SER A 137 -5.30 -11.19 9.81
CA SER A 137 -3.85 -11.12 9.56
C SER A 137 -3.11 -12.39 10.01
N PRO A 138 -1.94 -12.65 9.40
CA PRO A 138 -0.92 -13.47 10.02
C PRO A 138 -0.46 -12.90 11.37
N CYS A 139 -0.12 -13.77 12.33
CA CYS A 139 0.54 -13.37 13.57
C CYS A 139 1.98 -12.88 13.30
N GLY A 140 2.48 -11.96 14.14
CA GLY A 140 3.81 -11.37 13.99
C GLY A 140 3.89 -10.35 12.85
N LEU A 141 2.76 -9.78 12.41
CA LEU A 141 2.70 -8.94 11.21
C LEU A 141 3.58 -7.70 11.36
N THR A 142 3.51 -6.98 12.47
CA THR A 142 4.30 -5.77 12.71
C THR A 142 5.80 -6.07 12.65
N GLN A 143 6.24 -7.18 13.25
CA GLN A 143 7.64 -7.58 13.20
C GLN A 143 8.09 -7.91 11.76
N LYS A 144 7.25 -8.59 10.98
CA LYS A 144 7.55 -8.95 9.59
C LYS A 144 7.67 -7.73 8.67
N ILE A 145 6.88 -6.67 8.90
CA ILE A 145 6.87 -5.46 8.07
C ILE A 145 7.70 -4.31 8.64
N ALA A 146 8.40 -4.50 9.77
CA ALA A 146 9.18 -3.45 10.41
C ALA A 146 10.23 -2.82 9.48
N GLU A 147 10.93 -3.65 8.69
CA GLU A 147 11.87 -3.15 7.69
C GLU A 147 11.14 -2.38 6.58
N SER A 148 9.96 -2.84 6.15
CA SER A 148 9.16 -2.12 5.14
C SER A 148 8.74 -0.73 5.61
N ILE A 149 8.33 -0.61 6.88
CA ILE A 149 8.02 0.67 7.51
C ILE A 149 9.28 1.56 7.54
N SER A 150 10.42 1.00 7.94
CA SER A 150 11.69 1.73 7.95
C SER A 150 12.08 2.23 6.56
N ILE A 151 12.00 1.38 5.53
CA ILE A 151 12.28 1.74 4.13
C ILE A 151 11.39 2.91 3.71
N ALA A 152 10.11 2.86 4.04
CA ALA A 152 9.14 3.84 3.60
C ALA A 152 9.25 5.18 4.34
N THR A 153 9.71 5.17 5.60
CA THR A 153 9.81 6.36 6.46
C THR A 153 11.18 7.03 6.45
N THR A 154 12.22 6.33 6.00
CA THR A 154 13.59 6.85 5.98
C THR A 154 13.70 8.08 5.07
N GLY A 155 14.16 9.20 5.63
CA GLY A 155 14.38 10.44 4.87
C GLY A 155 13.12 11.30 4.68
N LEU A 156 12.01 10.99 5.35
CA LEU A 156 10.84 11.87 5.38
C LEU A 156 11.17 13.18 6.09
N THR A 157 10.99 14.29 5.38
CA THR A 157 11.18 15.64 5.92
C THR A 157 9.84 16.30 6.25
N ASP A 158 8.85 16.12 5.39
CA ASP A 158 7.50 16.67 5.47
C ASP A 158 6.71 16.20 6.71
N ALA A 159 6.06 17.14 7.38
CA ALA A 159 5.36 16.91 8.64
C ALA A 159 4.06 16.10 8.46
N ASP A 160 3.29 16.40 7.42
CA ASP A 160 2.03 15.71 7.11
C ASP A 160 2.29 14.23 6.78
N SER A 161 3.38 13.98 6.04
CA SER A 161 3.89 12.63 5.76
C SER A 161 4.22 11.88 7.05
N LYS A 162 4.96 12.49 7.96
CA LYS A 162 5.33 11.87 9.25
C LYS A 162 4.10 11.53 10.09
N LEU A 163 3.13 12.44 10.18
CA LEU A 163 1.90 12.23 10.94
C LEU A 163 1.05 11.10 10.34
N SER A 164 0.92 11.07 9.01
CA SER A 164 0.20 10.01 8.31
C SER A 164 0.85 8.64 8.55
N TRP A 165 2.18 8.55 8.46
CA TRP A 165 2.93 7.33 8.79
C TRP A 165 2.78 6.89 10.24
N ALA A 166 2.89 7.81 11.19
CA ALA A 166 2.73 7.51 12.61
C ALA A 166 1.34 6.91 12.92
N SER A 167 0.28 7.45 12.31
CA SER A 167 -1.10 6.96 12.51
C SER A 167 -1.28 5.48 12.13
N GLN A 168 -0.61 5.01 11.07
CA GLN A 168 -0.72 3.61 10.65
C GLN A 168 0.07 2.66 11.51
N ILE A 169 1.28 3.06 11.89
CA ILE A 169 2.11 2.27 12.80
C ILE A 169 1.32 2.05 14.10
N GLN A 170 0.66 3.10 14.60
CA GLN A 170 -0.21 3.00 15.77
C GLN A 170 -1.39 2.04 15.53
N PHE A 171 -2.06 2.09 14.39
CA PHE A 171 -3.14 1.15 14.07
C PHE A 171 -2.66 -0.31 14.06
N LEU A 172 -1.56 -0.59 13.36
CA LEU A 172 -1.00 -1.95 13.22
C LEU A 172 -0.58 -2.52 14.57
N THR A 173 0.14 -1.72 15.36
CA THR A 173 0.61 -2.12 16.69
C THR A 173 -0.54 -2.34 17.67
N ALA A 174 -1.54 -1.44 17.68
CA ALA A 174 -2.72 -1.59 18.55
C ALA A 174 -3.57 -2.81 18.16
N TYR A 175 -3.76 -3.03 16.86
CA TYR A 175 -4.45 -4.21 16.34
C TYR A 175 -3.74 -5.48 16.80
N GLU A 176 -2.44 -5.62 16.52
CA GLU A 176 -1.69 -6.84 16.87
C GLU A 176 -1.61 -7.09 18.38
N LEU A 177 -1.37 -6.04 19.17
CA LEU A 177 -1.36 -6.14 20.63
C LEU A 177 -2.71 -6.66 21.16
N GLY A 178 -3.83 -6.14 20.64
CA GLY A 178 -5.17 -6.59 21.03
C GLY A 178 -5.39 -8.08 20.80
N PHE A 179 -4.97 -8.61 19.65
CA PHE A 179 -5.13 -10.03 19.32
C PHE A 179 -4.19 -10.95 20.08
N THR A 180 -2.96 -10.50 20.34
CA THR A 180 -2.02 -11.24 21.19
C THR A 180 -2.55 -11.33 22.63
N LEU A 181 -3.04 -10.22 23.20
CA LEU A 181 -3.63 -10.22 24.55
C LEU A 181 -4.90 -11.07 24.64
N ALA A 182 -5.68 -11.15 23.56
CA ALA A 182 -6.85 -12.03 23.47
C ALA A 182 -6.49 -13.51 23.20
N GLY A 183 -5.21 -13.86 23.07
CA GLY A 183 -4.73 -15.24 22.94
C GLY A 183 -4.88 -15.86 21.54
N TYR A 184 -5.20 -15.06 20.51
CA TYR A 184 -5.32 -15.54 19.13
C TYR A 184 -3.97 -15.73 18.44
N CYS A 185 -2.95 -15.00 18.89
CA CYS A 185 -1.56 -15.14 18.48
C CYS A 185 -0.73 -15.46 19.73
N ARG A 186 0.04 -16.55 19.69
CA ARG A 186 0.95 -16.98 20.78
C ARG A 186 2.38 -16.58 20.46
#